data_AF-A0A7K4CA67-F1
#
_entry.id   AF-A0A7K4CA67-F1
#
_cell.length_a   1.000
_cell.length_b   1.000
_cell.length_c   1.000
_cell.angle_alpha   90.00
_cell.angle_beta   90.00
_cell.angle_gamma   90.00
#
_symmetry.space_group_name_H-M   'P 1'
#
loop_
_entity.id
_entity.type
_entity.pdbx_description
1 polymer ?
#
loop_
_entity_poly.entity_id
_entity_poly.type
_entity_poly.pdbx_seq_one_letter_code
_entity_poly.pdbx_strand_id
1 'polypeptide(L)'
;MQKKRILITTTIGIITGLYCAGSLLFMAPPGITPEVWFMVTIVFSRSLQGFVIGFAEGIPLGPLARGAGLGALFSLQLCIVPLSAHNYLGAGLLLVAGIIYGMLEDGIATWAVNRDVSQEPA
;
A
#
# COMPACT_ATOMS: atom_id res chain seq x y z
N MET A 1 -3.63 16.86 12.94
CA MET A 1 -3.80 16.45 11.53
C MET A 1 -2.84 15.33 11.15
N GLN A 2 -1.52 15.57 11.10
CA GLN A 2 -0.53 14.55 10.73
C GLN A 2 -0.60 13.23 11.51
N LYS A 3 -0.65 13.26 12.85
CA LYS A 3 -0.70 12.02 13.67
C LYS A 3 -1.89 11.11 13.31
N LYS A 4 -3.08 11.70 13.13
CA LYS A 4 -4.29 10.98 12.70
C LYS A 4 -4.11 10.42 11.28
N ARG A 5 -3.59 11.24 10.36
CA ARG A 5 -3.33 10.83 8.96
C ARG A 5 -2.39 9.63 8.89
N ILE A 6 -1.24 9.70 9.59
CA ILE A 6 -0.25 8.63 9.68
C ILE A 6 -0.87 7.35 10.25
N LEU A 7 -1.68 7.46 11.31
CA LEU A 7 -2.34 6.30 11.92
C LEU A 7 -3.29 5.62 10.92
N ILE A 8 -4.09 6.39 10.20
CA ILE A 8 -5.06 5.88 9.22
C ILE A 8 -4.32 5.21 8.05
N THR A 9 -3.36 5.89 7.43
CA THR A 9 -2.63 5.35 6.27
C THR A 9 -1.84 4.11 6.64
N THR A 10 -1.21 4.09 7.81
CA THR A 10 -0.45 2.92 8.30
C THR A 10 -1.39 1.74 8.59
N THR A 11 -2.56 1.98 9.19
CA THR A 11 -3.54 0.93 9.46
C THR A 11 -4.06 0.31 8.16
N ILE A 12 -4.38 1.15 7.16
CA ILE A 12 -4.79 0.66 5.84
C ILE A 12 -3.65 -0.13 5.18
N GLY A 13 -2.41 0.37 5.23
CA GLY A 13 -1.24 -0.32 4.70
C GLY A 13 -0.98 -1.69 5.32
N ILE A 14 -1.21 -1.85 6.64
CA ILE A 14 -1.12 -3.15 7.32
C ILE A 14 -2.22 -4.08 6.82
N ILE A 15 -3.47 -3.62 6.73
CA ILE A 15 -4.61 -4.42 6.27
C ILE A 15 -4.41 -4.87 4.82
N THR A 16 -4.00 -3.97 3.93
CA THR A 16 -3.73 -4.28 2.52
C THR A 16 -2.53 -5.21 2.38
N GLY A 17 -1.50 -5.05 3.20
CA GLY A 17 -0.35 -5.96 3.29
C GLY A 17 -0.76 -7.38 3.68
N LEU A 18 -1.55 -7.51 4.75
CA LEU A 18 -2.07 -8.81 5.23
C LEU A 18 -2.99 -9.44 4.19
N TYR A 19 -3.85 -8.67 3.54
CA TYR A 19 -4.73 -9.15 2.48
C TYR A 19 -3.91 -9.63 1.27
N CYS A 20 -2.89 -8.88 0.86
CA CYS A 20 -2.05 -9.22 -0.28
C CYS A 20 -1.23 -10.49 -0.01
N ALA A 21 -0.59 -10.58 1.16
CA ALA A 21 0.08 -11.80 1.61
C ALA A 21 -0.90 -12.98 1.74
N GLY A 22 -2.06 -12.79 2.37
CA GLY A 22 -3.07 -13.84 2.53
C GLY A 22 -3.58 -14.37 1.18
N SER A 23 -3.83 -13.49 0.22
CA SER A 23 -4.31 -13.87 -1.11
C SER A 23 -3.34 -14.78 -1.87
N LEU A 24 -2.03 -14.63 -1.65
CA LEU A 24 -1.01 -15.54 -2.21
C LEU A 24 -1.15 -16.97 -1.69
N LEU A 25 -1.63 -17.19 -0.45
CA LEU A 25 -1.86 -18.55 0.07
C LEU A 25 -3.02 -19.25 -0.63
N PHE A 26 -4.03 -18.49 -1.06
CA PHE A 26 -5.24 -19.05 -1.69
C PHE A 26 -5.14 -19.15 -3.21
N MET A 27 -4.37 -18.25 -3.85
CA MET A 27 -4.22 -18.20 -5.30
C MET A 27 -2.94 -18.88 -5.80
N ALA A 28 -2.10 -19.43 -4.91
CA ALA A 28 -0.93 -20.18 -5.31
C ALA A 28 -1.31 -21.48 -6.05
N PRO A 29 -0.63 -21.82 -7.16
CA PRO A 29 -0.80 -23.10 -7.82
C PRO A 29 -0.52 -24.27 -6.87
N PRO A 30 -1.25 -25.39 -6.97
CA PRO A 30 -0.98 -26.57 -6.15
C PRO A 30 0.47 -27.03 -6.37
N GLY A 31 1.25 -27.08 -5.28
CA GLY A 31 2.67 -27.49 -5.29
C GLY A 31 3.70 -26.36 -5.18
N ILE A 32 3.28 -25.09 -5.20
CA ILE A 32 4.16 -23.94 -4.92
C ILE A 32 3.65 -23.22 -3.68
N THR A 33 4.33 -23.39 -2.54
CA THR A 33 4.05 -22.58 -1.35
C THR A 33 4.76 -21.24 -1.47
N PRO A 34 4.08 -20.09 -1.31
CA PRO A 34 4.74 -18.80 -1.21
C PRO A 34 5.76 -18.85 -0.07
N GLU A 35 7.00 -18.44 -0.34
CA GLU A 35 8.01 -18.44 0.71
C GLU A 35 7.62 -17.44 1.80
N VAL A 36 7.66 -17.88 3.06
CA VAL A 36 7.20 -17.07 4.21
C VAL A 36 7.93 -15.72 4.27
N TRP A 37 9.22 -15.68 3.89
CA TRP A 37 9.98 -14.44 3.84
C TRP A 37 9.43 -13.43 2.83
N PHE A 38 8.91 -13.91 1.68
CA PHE A 38 8.33 -13.03 0.66
C PHE A 38 7.02 -12.43 1.16
N MET A 39 6.21 -13.21 1.86
CA MET A 39 4.98 -12.73 2.49
C MET A 39 5.26 -11.66 3.55
N VAL A 40 6.25 -11.88 4.42
CA VAL A 40 6.69 -10.89 5.42
C VAL A 40 7.16 -9.61 4.72
N THR A 41 7.90 -9.74 3.62
CA THR A 41 8.37 -8.59 2.83
C THR A 41 7.21 -7.79 2.24
N ILE A 42 6.17 -8.45 1.73
CA ILE A 42 4.95 -7.79 1.24
C ILE A 42 4.29 -7.00 2.37
N VAL A 43 4.06 -7.62 3.53
CA VAL A 43 3.41 -6.95 4.68
C VAL A 43 4.24 -5.77 5.15
N PHE A 44 5.56 -5.94 5.24
CA PHE A 44 6.48 -4.87 5.64
C PHE A 44 6.49 -3.71 4.64
N SER A 45 6.66 -3.97 3.34
CA SER A 45 6.66 -2.94 2.30
C SER A 45 5.34 -2.19 2.22
N ARG A 46 4.19 -2.87 2.41
CA ARG A 46 2.86 -2.23 2.41
C ARG A 46 2.60 -1.41 3.66
N SER A 47 3.07 -1.88 4.82
CA SER A 47 3.02 -1.09 6.06
C SER A 47 3.87 0.18 5.95
N LEU A 48 5.06 0.05 5.35
CA LEU A 48 5.98 1.17 5.14
C LEU A 48 5.46 2.15 4.07
N GLN A 49 4.82 1.65 3.01
CA GLN A 49 4.11 2.46 2.03
C GLN A 49 3.06 3.35 2.70
N GLY A 50 2.17 2.76 3.51
CA GLY A 50 1.14 3.51 4.25
C GLY A 50 1.75 4.52 5.23
N PHE A 51 2.82 4.15 5.92
CA PHE A 51 3.55 5.07 6.80
C PHE A 51 4.10 6.28 6.04
N VAL A 52 4.80 6.06 4.93
CA VAL A 52 5.40 7.13 4.10
C VAL A 52 4.34 8.02 3.48
N ILE A 53 3.25 7.45 2.97
CA ILE A 53 2.11 8.23 2.46
C ILE A 53 1.55 9.12 3.56
N GLY A 54 1.50 8.66 4.81
CA GLY A 54 1.09 9.42 5.98
C GLY A 54 1.90 10.69 6.26
N PHE A 55 3.19 10.71 5.88
CA PHE A 55 4.04 11.91 5.96
C PHE A 55 4.01 12.79 4.72
N ALA A 56 3.49 12.29 3.60
CA ALA A 56 3.57 12.95 2.31
C ALA A 56 2.70 14.23 2.16
N GLU A 57 2.07 14.71 3.24
CA GLU A 57 1.11 15.83 3.27
C GLU A 57 1.69 17.13 2.66
N GLY A 58 3.00 17.34 2.71
CA GLY A 58 3.69 18.54 2.19
C GLY A 58 3.93 18.57 0.67
N ILE A 59 3.55 17.54 -0.08
CA ILE A 59 3.73 17.50 -1.53
C ILE A 59 2.52 18.14 -2.23
N PRO A 60 2.69 19.17 -3.09
CA PRO A 60 1.60 19.87 -3.80
C PRO A 60 1.05 19.06 -4.99
N LEU A 61 0.84 17.76 -4.79
CA LEU A 61 0.24 16.84 -5.75
C LEU A 61 -1.14 16.42 -5.24
N GLY A 62 -2.06 16.15 -6.16
CA GLY A 62 -3.37 15.62 -5.80
C GLY A 62 -3.23 14.30 -5.00
N PRO A 63 -4.05 14.08 -3.96
CA PRO A 63 -3.87 12.95 -3.03
C PRO A 63 -3.86 11.60 -3.76
N LEU A 64 -4.70 11.42 -4.78
CA LEU A 64 -4.71 10.21 -5.60
C LEU A 64 -3.41 10.01 -6.39
N ALA A 65 -2.87 11.06 -7.00
CA ALA A 65 -1.64 10.97 -7.79
C ALA A 65 -0.40 10.73 -6.91
N ARG A 66 -0.36 11.37 -5.73
CA ARG A 66 0.69 11.18 -4.74
C ARG A 66 0.68 9.75 -4.18
N GLY A 67 -0.50 9.28 -3.79
CA GLY A 67 -0.72 7.89 -3.37
C GLY A 67 -0.34 6.88 -4.45
N ALA A 68 -0.75 7.10 -5.70
CA ALA A 68 -0.39 6.25 -6.84
C ALA A 68 1.13 6.16 -7.05
N GLY A 69 1.82 7.31 -7.02
CA GLY A 69 3.27 7.36 -7.22
C GLY A 69 4.05 6.66 -6.12
N LEU A 70 3.71 6.91 -4.86
CA LEU A 70 4.35 6.24 -3.72
C LEU A 70 4.02 4.74 -3.69
N GLY A 71 2.77 4.37 -3.97
CA GLY A 71 2.35 2.97 -4.08
C GLY A 71 3.08 2.21 -5.18
N ALA A 72 3.28 2.84 -6.35
CA ALA A 72 4.09 2.27 -7.43
C ALA A 72 5.54 2.06 -6.98
N LEU A 73 6.15 3.07 -6.33
CA LEU A 73 7.55 3.02 -5.90
C LEU A 73 7.81 1.88 -4.91
N PHE A 74 6.95 1.70 -3.89
CA PHE A 74 7.07 0.59 -2.95
C PHE A 74 6.77 -0.76 -3.58
N SER A 75 5.91 -0.81 -4.60
CA SER A 75 5.60 -2.06 -5.29
C SER A 75 6.65 -2.48 -6.29
N LEU A 76 7.40 -1.54 -6.89
CA LEU A 76 8.55 -1.85 -7.73
C LEU A 76 9.60 -2.67 -6.97
N GLN A 77 9.82 -2.38 -5.69
CA GLN A 77 10.70 -3.18 -4.84
C GLN A 77 10.20 -4.63 -4.73
N LEU A 78 8.89 -4.83 -4.55
CA LEU A 78 8.27 -6.15 -4.48
C LEU A 78 8.28 -6.88 -5.82
N CYS A 79 8.32 -6.17 -6.95
CA CYS A 79 8.39 -6.76 -8.27
C CYS A 79 9.74 -7.43 -8.58
N ILE A 80 10.82 -7.13 -7.85
CA ILE A 80 12.15 -7.72 -8.10
C ILE A 80 12.10 -9.25 -8.05
N VAL A 81 11.48 -9.81 -7.01
CA VAL A 81 11.37 -11.26 -6.79
C VAL A 81 10.61 -11.97 -7.93
N PRO A 82 9.36 -11.61 -8.26
CA PRO A 82 8.63 -12.26 -9.35
C PRO A 82 9.28 -12.01 -10.73
N LEU A 83 9.94 -10.88 -10.96
CA LEU A 83 10.70 -10.66 -12.20
C LEU A 83 11.90 -11.60 -12.32
N SER A 84 12.66 -11.82 -11.25
CA SER A 84 13.76 -12.79 -11.22
C SER A 84 13.29 -14.23 -11.42
N ALA A 85 12.05 -14.54 -11.03
CA ALA A 85 11.43 -15.85 -11.25
C ALA A 85 10.68 -15.96 -12.60
N HIS A 86 10.85 -15.00 -13.52
CA HIS A 86 10.13 -14.93 -14.81
C HIS A 86 8.59 -14.89 -14.69
N ASN A 87 8.06 -14.55 -13.51
CA ASN A 87 6.63 -14.39 -13.26
C ASN A 87 6.19 -12.93 -13.51
N TYR A 88 6.14 -12.55 -14.79
CA TYR A 88 5.78 -11.18 -15.20
C TYR A 88 4.34 -10.80 -14.81
N LEU A 89 3.42 -11.76 -14.80
CA LEU A 89 2.02 -11.56 -14.40
C LEU A 89 1.92 -11.21 -12.91
N GLY A 90 2.62 -11.95 -12.04
CA GLY A 90 2.68 -11.66 -10.61
C GLY A 90 3.33 -10.31 -10.32
N ALA A 91 4.41 -9.98 -11.03
CA ALA A 91 5.05 -8.66 -10.92
C ALA A 91 4.10 -7.52 -11.31
N GLY A 92 3.37 -7.67 -12.44
CA GLY A 92 2.39 -6.69 -12.89
C GLY A 92 1.24 -6.52 -11.91
N LEU A 93 0.69 -7.62 -11.38
CA LEU A 93 -0.39 -7.58 -10.38
C LEU A 93 0.05 -6.89 -9.08
N LEU A 94 1.25 -7.18 -8.59
CA LEU A 94 1.80 -6.51 -7.41
C LEU A 94 1.96 -5.01 -7.62
N LEU A 95 2.43 -4.59 -8.80
CA LEU A 95 2.57 -3.18 -9.15
C LEU A 95 1.22 -2.46 -9.23
N VAL A 96 0.23 -3.06 -9.89
CA VAL A 96 -1.12 -2.50 -10.02
C VAL A 96 -1.81 -2.43 -8.65
N ALA A 97 -1.73 -3.48 -7.83
CA ALA A 97 -2.19 -3.46 -6.45
C ALA A 97 -1.44 -2.38 -5.63
N GLY A 98 -0.17 -2.15 -5.94
CA GLY A 98 0.66 -1.02 -5.53
C GLY A 98 -0.04 0.30 -5.59
N ILE A 99 -0.29 0.67 -6.83
CA ILE A 99 -0.90 1.92 -7.24
C ILE A 99 -2.28 2.06 -6.59
N ILE A 100 -3.12 1.02 -6.68
CA ILE A 100 -4.49 1.05 -6.15
C ILE A 100 -4.49 1.26 -4.63
N TYR A 101 -3.68 0.50 -3.88
CA TYR A 101 -3.64 0.64 -2.43
C TYR A 101 -3.06 2.00 -2.01
N GLY A 102 -2.03 2.50 -2.69
CA GLY A 102 -1.49 3.83 -2.42
C GLY A 102 -2.52 4.95 -2.68
N MET A 103 -3.28 4.84 -3.77
CA MET A 103 -4.40 5.75 -4.08
C MET A 103 -5.47 5.73 -2.98
N LEU A 104 -5.82 4.55 -2.48
CA LEU A 104 -6.82 4.38 -1.41
C LEU A 104 -6.31 4.92 -0.08
N GLU A 105 -5.06 4.62 0.30
CA GLU A 105 -4.44 5.10 1.53
C GLU A 105 -4.46 6.62 1.60
N ASP A 106 -3.98 7.29 0.55
CA ASP A 106 -3.92 8.74 0.52
C ASP A 106 -5.32 9.38 0.39
N GLY A 107 -6.17 8.83 -0.48
CA GLY A 107 -7.53 9.31 -0.69
C GLY A 107 -8.39 9.23 0.58
N ILE A 108 -8.38 8.08 1.27
CA ILE A 108 -9.13 7.86 2.51
C ILE A 108 -8.58 8.75 3.62
N ALA A 109 -7.25 8.87 3.74
CA ALA A 109 -6.65 9.68 4.78
C ALA A 109 -6.93 11.17 4.60
N THR A 110 -6.87 11.69 3.36
CA THR A 110 -7.28 13.06 3.05
C THR A 110 -8.76 13.29 3.32
N TRP A 111 -9.62 12.36 2.93
CA TRP A 111 -11.06 12.45 3.21
C TRP A 111 -11.35 12.47 4.72
N ALA A 112 -10.74 11.57 5.49
CA ALA A 112 -10.95 11.46 6.92
C ALA A 112 -10.47 12.71 7.67
N VAL A 113 -9.30 13.24 7.31
CA VAL A 113 -8.75 14.46 7.91
C VAL A 113 -9.64 15.68 7.61
N ASN A 114 -10.17 15.80 6.38
CA ASN A 114 -11.05 16.91 6.00
C ASN A 114 -12.43 16.85 6.67
N ARG A 115 -12.95 15.64 6.96
CA ARG A 115 -14.22 15.49 7.71
C ARG A 115 -14.11 15.98 9.14
N ASP A 116 -12.99 15.73 9.82
CA ASP A 116 -12.77 16.18 11.19
C ASP A 116 -12.77 17.72 11.31
N VAL A 117 -12.20 18.44 10.33
CA VAL A 117 -12.22 19.92 10.30
C VAL A 117 -13.64 20.48 10.20
N SER A 118 -14.53 19.74 9.55
CA SER A 118 -15.92 20.18 9.33
C SER A 118 -16.81 20.01 10.57
N GLN A 119 -16.30 19.36 11.63
CA GLN A 119 -17.06 19.03 12.84
C GLN A 119 -16.58 19.79 14.09
N GLU A 120 -15.59 20.67 13.98
CA GLU A 120 -15.13 21.49 15.11
C GLU A 120 -16.11 22.69 15.28
N PRO A 121 -16.92 22.74 16.37
CA PRO A 121 -17.78 23.88 16.61
C PRO A 121 -16.91 25.10 16.92
N ALA A 122 -17.22 26.21 16.24
CA ALA A 122 -16.59 27.52 16.42
C ALA A 122 -16.73 28.05 17.85
#